data_AF-A0A1J3INJ9-F1
#
_entry.id   AF-A0A1J3INJ9-F1
#
_cell.length_a   1.000
_cell.length_b   1.000
_cell.length_c   1.000
_cell.angle_alpha   90.00
_cell.angle_beta   90.00
_cell.angle_gamma   90.00
#
_symmetry.space_group_name_H-M   'P 1'
#
loop_
_entity.id
_entity.type
_entity.pdbx_description
1 polymer ?
#
loop_
_entity_poly.entity_id
_entity_poly.type
_entity_poly.pdbx_seq_one_letter_code
_entity_poly.pdbx_strand_id
1 'polypeptide(L)'
;MKRGTISTLGNFIQLFSLGSFRDTPNARGLSFSTIADCRPFPDYSPKKASVRDTELVHQITNVIKLRRAEPLRRSLKPYECKFRTDHLIWVLMKIKCDYRLVLDFFDWARSRRDSNLESLCIVTHLAVASKDLQVAHSLVSSFWERPKLNVTDSFVQFFD
;
A
#
# COMPACT_ATOMS: atom_id res chain seq x y z
N MET A 1 -2.59 47.08 5.51
CA MET A 1 -2.12 46.30 6.67
C MET A 1 -2.07 44.82 6.30
N LYS A 2 -0.90 44.22 6.53
CA LYS A 2 -0.54 42.80 6.75
C LYS A 2 -0.91 41.71 5.72
N ARG A 3 0.17 41.11 5.20
CA ARG A 3 0.31 39.83 4.47
C ARG A 3 -0.16 38.64 5.31
N GLY A 4 -0.57 37.55 4.66
CA GLY A 4 -0.80 36.24 5.27
C GLY A 4 -0.68 35.11 4.25
N THR A 5 0.55 34.66 4.05
CA THR A 5 1.01 33.55 3.22
C THR A 5 0.38 32.23 3.69
N ILE A 6 -0.15 31.40 2.78
CA ILE A 6 -0.41 29.98 3.03
C ILE A 6 0.33 29.19 1.95
N SER A 7 1.62 28.93 2.20
CA SER A 7 2.42 27.95 1.46
C SER A 7 2.90 26.90 2.46
N THR A 8 2.14 25.83 2.67
CA THR A 8 2.62 24.68 3.47
C THR A 8 1.82 23.43 3.17
N LEU A 9 1.92 22.95 1.93
CA LEU A 9 1.53 21.56 1.57
C LEU A 9 2.61 20.86 0.72
N GLY A 10 3.81 21.47 0.61
CA GLY A 10 4.89 21.01 -0.27
C GLY A 10 5.88 20.00 0.31
N ASN A 11 5.83 19.67 1.60
CA ASN A 11 6.97 19.00 2.27
C ASN A 11 6.77 17.52 2.63
N PHE A 12 5.62 16.90 2.37
CA PHE A 12 5.44 15.48 2.69
C PHE A 12 5.97 14.54 1.59
N ILE A 13 6.02 15.00 0.33
CA ILE A 13 6.47 14.20 -0.81
C ILE A 13 8.01 14.22 -0.98
N GLN A 14 8.71 15.18 -0.36
CA GLN A 14 10.16 15.34 -0.51
C GLN A 14 11.00 14.27 0.21
N LEU A 15 10.44 13.47 1.12
CA LEU A 15 11.19 12.38 1.77
C LEU A 15 11.41 11.15 0.89
N PHE A 16 10.79 11.08 -0.31
CA PHE A 16 10.93 9.94 -1.22
C PHE A 16 11.60 10.30 -2.57
N SER A 17 12.18 11.49 -2.70
CA SER A 17 12.96 11.86 -3.89
C SER A 17 14.44 12.06 -3.56
N LEU A 18 15.22 10.99 -3.65
CA LEU A 18 16.67 10.98 -3.91
C LEU A 18 17.03 9.55 -4.36
N GLY A 19 17.62 9.26 -5.52
CA GLY A 19 18.26 10.12 -6.49
C GLY A 19 18.28 9.52 -7.90
N SER A 20 18.51 10.42 -8.85
CA SER A 20 18.76 10.19 -10.26
C SER A 20 20.07 9.41 -10.44
N PHE A 21 20.00 8.16 -10.89
CA PHE A 21 21.17 7.46 -11.42
C PHE A 21 21.33 7.81 -12.90
N ARG A 22 22.29 8.70 -13.19
CA ARG A 22 22.96 8.77 -14.50
C ARG A 22 24.37 8.19 -14.34
N ASP A 23 24.72 7.40 -15.36
CA ASP A 23 26.03 6.94 -15.81
C ASP A 23 26.61 5.62 -15.25
N THR A 24 26.70 4.64 -16.16
CA THR A 24 27.53 3.42 -16.14
C THR A 24 28.91 3.68 -16.78
N PRO A 25 29.90 2.75 -16.77
CA PRO A 25 30.10 1.54 -15.96
C PRO A 25 31.52 1.47 -15.32
N ASN A 26 31.68 0.76 -14.19
CA ASN A 26 32.84 -0.11 -14.03
C ASN A 26 32.56 -1.22 -13.03
N ALA A 27 32.68 -2.46 -13.50
CA ALA A 27 32.47 -3.65 -12.68
C ALA A 27 33.72 -3.90 -11.84
N ARG A 28 33.58 -3.88 -10.51
CA ARG A 28 34.33 -4.71 -9.56
C ARG A 28 33.83 -4.46 -8.13
N GLY A 29 33.30 -5.53 -7.52
CA GLY A 29 33.09 -5.63 -6.07
C GLY A 29 31.85 -4.89 -5.54
N LEU A 30 30.66 -5.48 -5.69
CA LEU A 30 29.47 -5.02 -4.98
C LEU A 30 29.52 -5.51 -3.52
N SER A 31 30.32 -4.83 -2.70
CA SER A 31 30.08 -4.76 -1.26
C SER A 31 28.80 -3.96 -1.08
N PHE A 32 27.71 -4.66 -0.74
CA PHE A 32 26.42 -4.04 -0.43
C PHE A 32 26.50 -3.38 0.95
N SER A 33 27.19 -2.26 1.04
CA SER A 33 27.37 -1.52 2.29
C SER A 33 27.28 -0.01 2.04
N THR A 34 26.15 0.43 1.44
CA THR A 34 25.64 1.80 1.59
C THR A 34 24.15 1.86 1.19
N ILE A 35 23.28 1.13 1.89
CA ILE A 35 21.88 1.53 1.98
C ILE A 35 21.79 2.41 3.23
N ALA A 36 21.56 3.71 3.02
CA ALA A 36 21.17 4.63 4.08
C ALA A 36 20.11 3.98 4.97
N ASP A 37 20.17 4.20 6.28
CA ASP A 37 19.31 3.65 7.34
C ASP A 37 17.79 3.83 7.11
N CYS A 38 17.25 3.20 6.08
CA CYS A 38 15.84 3.14 5.79
C CYS A 38 15.24 2.09 6.72
N ARG A 39 14.29 2.50 7.58
CA ARG A 39 13.56 1.56 8.43
C ARG A 39 13.02 0.42 7.57
N PRO A 40 13.19 -0.86 8.00
CA PRO A 40 12.59 -1.97 7.28
C PRO A 40 11.07 -1.81 7.23
N PHE A 41 10.46 -2.35 6.17
CA PHE A 41 9.01 -2.38 6.05
C PHE A 41 8.43 -3.04 7.32
N PRO A 42 7.37 -2.48 7.92
CA PRO A 42 6.81 -3.04 9.15
C PRO A 42 6.46 -4.52 9.00
N ASP A 43 6.61 -5.27 10.08
CA ASP A 43 6.17 -6.66 10.12
C ASP A 43 4.66 -6.71 10.35
N TYR A 44 3.92 -6.89 9.26
CA TYR A 44 2.47 -7.08 9.28
C TYR A 44 2.06 -8.55 9.44
N SER A 45 2.95 -9.39 9.99
CA SER A 45 2.60 -10.78 10.31
C SER A 45 1.43 -10.82 11.29
N PRO A 46 0.50 -11.78 11.13
CA PRO A 46 -0.64 -11.90 12.03
C PRO A 46 -0.20 -12.12 13.48
N LYS A 47 -0.52 -11.19 14.38
CA LYS A 47 -0.20 -11.34 15.81
C LYS A 47 -1.02 -12.46 16.48
N LYS A 48 -2.25 -12.68 16.03
CA LYS A 48 -3.19 -13.71 16.54
C LYS A 48 -4.09 -14.26 15.42
N ALA A 49 -3.51 -14.80 14.33
CA ALA A 49 -4.32 -15.43 13.29
C ALA A 49 -4.93 -16.75 13.77
N SER A 50 -6.20 -16.97 13.46
CA SER A 50 -6.77 -18.32 13.55
C SER A 50 -6.28 -19.18 12.38
N VAL A 51 -6.31 -20.51 12.55
CA VAL A 51 -6.00 -21.46 11.47
C VAL A 51 -6.84 -21.19 10.23
N ARG A 52 -8.12 -20.83 10.42
CA ARG A 52 -9.03 -20.52 9.30
C ARG A 52 -8.64 -19.24 8.56
N ASP A 53 -8.11 -18.24 9.26
CA ASP A 53 -7.69 -17.00 8.61
C ASP A 53 -6.42 -17.21 7.78
N THR A 54 -5.46 -17.97 8.31
CA THR A 54 -4.24 -18.31 7.58
C THR A 54 -4.55 -19.12 6.32
N GLU A 55 -5.44 -20.12 6.44
CA GLU A 55 -5.92 -20.91 5.30
C GLU A 55 -6.63 -20.02 4.27
N LEU A 56 -7.49 -19.11 4.71
CA LEU A 56 -8.18 -18.18 3.82
C LEU A 56 -7.20 -17.27 3.06
N VAL A 57 -6.20 -16.69 3.74
CA VAL A 57 -5.15 -15.89 3.10
C VAL A 57 -4.37 -16.70 2.09
N HIS A 58 -4.03 -17.95 2.43
CA HIS A 58 -3.32 -18.85 1.53
C HIS A 58 -4.14 -19.13 0.27
N GLN A 59 -5.42 -19.48 0.42
CA GLN A 59 -6.33 -19.74 -0.69
C GLN A 59 -6.50 -18.52 -1.59
N ILE A 60 -6.76 -17.33 -1.01
CA ILE A 60 -6.88 -16.08 -1.78
C ILE A 60 -5.58 -15.82 -2.53
N THR A 61 -4.42 -15.91 -1.85
CA THR A 61 -3.10 -15.67 -2.46
C THR A 61 -2.84 -16.61 -3.63
N ASN A 62 -3.20 -17.90 -3.50
CA ASN A 62 -3.04 -18.87 -4.58
C ASN A 62 -3.98 -18.55 -5.74
N VAL A 63 -5.25 -18.23 -5.47
CA VAL A 63 -6.21 -17.91 -6.53
C VAL A 63 -5.76 -16.70 -7.34
N ILE A 64 -5.34 -15.62 -6.69
CA ILE A 64 -4.89 -14.40 -7.41
C ILE A 64 -3.58 -14.61 -8.16
N LYS A 65 -2.67 -15.45 -7.66
CA LYS A 65 -1.41 -15.76 -8.35
C LYS A 65 -1.60 -16.72 -9.51
N LEU A 66 -2.48 -17.72 -9.39
CA LEU A 66 -2.70 -18.76 -10.39
C LEU A 66 -3.68 -18.32 -11.48
N ARG A 67 -4.69 -17.52 -11.14
CA ARG A 67 -5.77 -17.13 -12.07
C ARG A 67 -5.63 -15.70 -12.57
N ARG A 68 -4.41 -15.28 -12.94
CA ARG A 68 -4.13 -13.91 -13.41
C ARG A 68 -4.92 -13.47 -14.65
N ALA A 69 -5.37 -14.42 -15.48
CA ALA A 69 -6.19 -14.14 -16.66
C ALA A 69 -7.68 -13.94 -16.34
N GLU A 70 -8.15 -14.37 -15.17
CA GLU A 70 -9.53 -14.18 -14.75
C GLU A 70 -9.70 -12.86 -13.98
N PRO A 71 -10.81 -12.12 -14.18
CA PRO A 71 -11.10 -10.96 -13.36
C PRO A 71 -11.23 -11.33 -11.88
N LEU A 72 -10.52 -10.63 -10.99
CA LEU A 72 -10.54 -10.89 -9.54
C LEU A 72 -11.94 -10.92 -8.95
N ARG A 73 -12.87 -10.12 -9.50
CA ARG A 73 -14.29 -10.14 -9.11
C ARG A 73 -14.94 -11.53 -9.23
N ARG A 74 -14.58 -12.32 -10.24
CA ARG A 74 -15.12 -13.67 -10.42
C ARG A 74 -14.37 -14.68 -9.55
N SER A 75 -13.04 -14.65 -9.58
CA SER A 75 -12.21 -15.65 -8.90
C SER A 75 -12.27 -15.52 -7.38
N LEU A 76 -12.47 -14.30 -6.85
CA LEU A 76 -12.54 -14.05 -5.41
C LEU A 76 -13.96 -14.03 -4.83
N LYS A 77 -15.00 -14.13 -5.67
CA LYS A 77 -16.41 -14.17 -5.25
C LYS A 77 -16.68 -15.17 -4.11
N PRO A 78 -16.11 -16.39 -4.10
CA PRO A 78 -16.35 -17.36 -3.03
C PRO A 78 -15.84 -16.93 -1.64
N TYR A 79 -14.92 -15.97 -1.58
CA TYR A 79 -14.25 -15.56 -0.34
C TYR A 79 -14.83 -14.27 0.25
N GLU A 80 -15.66 -13.54 -0.51
CA GLU A 80 -16.17 -12.21 -0.12
C GLU A 80 -16.84 -12.20 1.26
N CYS A 81 -17.63 -13.23 1.59
CA CYS A 81 -18.35 -13.30 2.86
C CYS A 81 -17.45 -13.54 4.09
N LYS A 82 -16.27 -14.13 3.89
CA LYS A 82 -15.28 -14.43 4.96
C LYS A 82 -14.15 -13.39 5.01
N PHE A 83 -14.09 -12.50 4.02
CA PHE A 83 -13.03 -11.53 3.88
C PHE A 83 -13.18 -10.40 4.91
N ARG A 84 -12.07 -10.09 5.59
CA ARG A 84 -11.95 -9.04 6.61
C ARG A 84 -10.77 -8.14 6.26
N THR A 85 -10.73 -6.96 6.86
CA THR A 85 -9.69 -5.97 6.62
C THR A 85 -8.30 -6.46 7.01
N ASP A 86 -8.18 -7.29 8.06
CA ASP A 86 -6.89 -7.91 8.43
C ASP A 86 -6.34 -8.81 7.30
N HIS A 87 -7.23 -9.53 6.62
CA HIS A 87 -6.85 -10.40 5.51
C HIS A 87 -6.33 -9.60 4.31
N LEU A 88 -6.81 -8.37 4.11
CA LEU A 88 -6.30 -7.47 3.06
C LEU A 88 -4.81 -7.20 3.26
N ILE A 89 -4.41 -6.77 4.46
CA ILE A 89 -3.01 -6.49 4.79
C ILE A 89 -2.15 -7.74 4.58
N TRP A 90 -2.59 -8.89 5.09
CA TRP A 90 -1.82 -10.13 5.00
C TRP A 90 -1.64 -10.59 3.55
N VAL A 91 -2.68 -10.50 2.72
CA VAL A 91 -2.57 -10.83 1.30
C VAL A 91 -1.66 -9.83 0.58
N LEU A 92 -1.82 -8.52 0.82
CA LEU A 92 -0.94 -7.47 0.26
C LEU A 92 0.53 -7.79 0.51
N MET A 93 0.88 -8.19 1.73
CA MET A 93 2.24 -8.59 2.06
C MET A 93 2.76 -9.81 1.30
N LYS A 94 1.88 -10.76 0.96
CA LYS A 94 2.23 -11.95 0.16
C LYS A 94 2.37 -11.67 -1.34
N ILE A 95 1.83 -10.55 -1.82
CA ILE A 95 1.88 -10.15 -3.24
C ILE A 95 2.67 -8.87 -3.50
N LYS A 96 3.28 -8.25 -2.47
CA LYS A 96 3.97 -6.95 -2.54
C LYS A 96 5.00 -6.79 -3.67
N CYS A 97 5.56 -7.89 -4.18
CA CYS A 97 6.52 -7.89 -5.28
C CYS A 97 5.87 -7.74 -6.67
N ASP A 98 4.54 -7.85 -6.77
CA ASP A 98 3.78 -7.71 -8.01
C ASP A 98 2.85 -6.49 -7.90
N TYR A 99 3.37 -5.34 -8.34
CA TYR A 99 2.70 -4.05 -8.18
C TYR A 99 1.32 -3.99 -8.85
N ARG A 100 1.17 -4.55 -10.05
CA ARG A 100 -0.12 -4.55 -10.76
C ARG A 100 -1.15 -5.37 -10.00
N LEU A 101 -0.75 -6.56 -9.55
CA LEU A 101 -1.63 -7.42 -8.76
C LEU A 101 -2.02 -6.78 -7.42
N VAL A 102 -1.12 -6.02 -6.79
CA VAL A 102 -1.40 -5.23 -5.59
C VAL A 102 -2.53 -4.24 -5.85
N LEU A 103 -2.44 -3.45 -6.93
CA LEU A 103 -3.47 -2.47 -7.27
C LEU A 103 -4.82 -3.12 -7.56
N ASP A 104 -4.83 -4.14 -8.42
CA ASP A 104 -6.07 -4.86 -8.78
C ASP A 104 -6.75 -5.46 -7.54
N PHE A 105 -5.95 -6.07 -6.65
CA PHE A 105 -6.46 -6.66 -5.41
C PHE A 105 -6.97 -5.60 -4.44
N PHE A 106 -6.26 -4.48 -4.31
CA PHE A 106 -6.66 -3.38 -3.44
C PHE A 106 -7.98 -2.73 -3.91
N ASP A 107 -8.14 -2.50 -5.21
CA ASP A 107 -9.39 -1.96 -5.77
C ASP A 107 -10.56 -2.95 -5.64
N TRP A 108 -10.28 -4.25 -5.81
CA TRP A 108 -11.27 -5.28 -5.50
C TRP A 108 -11.70 -5.21 -4.04
N ALA A 109 -10.76 -5.13 -3.09
CA ALA A 109 -11.08 -5.09 -1.67
C ALA A 109 -11.84 -3.81 -1.27
N ARG A 110 -11.37 -2.64 -1.73
CA ARG A 110 -11.92 -1.31 -1.42
C ARG A 110 -13.37 -1.12 -1.90
N SER A 111 -13.77 -1.85 -2.94
CA SER A 111 -15.15 -1.79 -3.47
C SER A 111 -16.14 -2.68 -2.71
N ARG A 112 -15.69 -3.55 -1.79
CA ARG A 112 -16.55 -4.38 -0.94
C ARG A 112 -16.54 -3.96 0.52
N ARG A 113 -15.43 -3.40 1.00
CA ARG A 113 -15.23 -2.96 2.38
C ARG A 113 -14.49 -1.63 2.39
N ASP A 114 -14.74 -0.80 3.40
CA ASP A 114 -13.89 0.35 3.65
C ASP A 114 -12.46 -0.16 3.92
N SER A 115 -11.51 0.23 3.08
CA SER A 115 -10.08 -0.03 3.29
C SER A 115 -9.63 0.69 4.56
N ASN A 116 -8.91 0.01 5.46
CA ASN A 116 -8.29 0.69 6.60
C ASN A 116 -7.11 1.56 6.12
N LEU A 117 -6.75 2.55 6.94
CA LEU A 117 -5.66 3.46 6.62
C LEU A 117 -4.33 2.72 6.41
N GLU A 118 -4.05 1.71 7.22
CA GLU A 118 -2.84 0.89 7.13
C GLU A 118 -2.68 0.27 5.73
N SER A 119 -3.74 -0.33 5.17
CA SER A 119 -3.72 -0.86 3.80
C SER A 119 -3.50 0.22 2.74
N LEU A 120 -4.09 1.42 2.91
CA LEU A 120 -3.87 2.55 2.02
C LEU A 120 -2.40 3.01 2.06
N CYS A 121 -1.81 3.13 3.25
CA CYS A 121 -0.42 3.50 3.44
C CYS A 121 0.54 2.48 2.81
N ILE A 122 0.26 1.17 2.97
CA ILE A 122 1.02 0.10 2.32
C ILE A 122 1.00 0.25 0.80
N VAL A 123 -0.19 0.40 0.19
CA VAL A 123 -0.32 0.50 -1.27
C VAL A 123 0.28 1.80 -1.79
N THR A 124 0.13 2.90 -1.06
CA THR A 124 0.76 4.19 -1.40
C THR A 124 2.28 4.07 -1.39
N HIS A 125 2.86 3.45 -0.36
CA HIS A 125 4.31 3.18 -0.32
C HIS A 125 4.73 2.33 -1.52
N LEU A 126 4.01 1.26 -1.84
CA LEU A 126 4.32 0.41 -3.00
C LEU A 126 4.22 1.17 -4.32
N ALA A 127 3.27 2.10 -4.47
CA ALA A 127 3.16 2.97 -5.64
C ALA A 127 4.37 3.91 -5.76
N VAL A 128 4.77 4.56 -4.66
CA VAL A 128 5.97 5.41 -4.61
C VAL A 128 7.23 4.61 -4.95
N ALA A 129 7.41 3.43 -4.35
CA ALA A 129 8.54 2.54 -4.62
C ALA A 129 8.58 2.08 -6.09
N SER A 130 7.41 1.95 -6.73
CA SER A 130 7.27 1.59 -8.15
C SER A 130 7.37 2.79 -9.10
N LYS A 131 7.64 4.00 -8.58
CA LYS A 131 7.71 5.28 -9.31
C LYS A 131 6.38 5.70 -9.95
N ASP A 132 5.25 5.18 -9.48
CA ASP A 132 3.92 5.58 -9.90
C ASP A 132 3.36 6.68 -8.97
N LEU A 133 3.88 7.88 -9.15
CA LEU A 133 3.52 9.04 -8.33
C LEU A 133 2.07 9.49 -8.57
N GLN A 134 1.51 9.21 -9.75
CA GLN A 134 0.13 9.55 -10.09
C GLN A 134 -0.83 8.70 -9.25
N VAL A 135 -0.61 7.38 -9.20
CA VAL A 135 -1.42 6.50 -8.34
C VAL A 135 -1.22 6.84 -6.87
N ALA A 136 0.02 7.07 -6.42
CA ALA A 136 0.28 7.46 -5.02
C ALA A 136 -0.48 8.74 -4.63
N HIS A 137 -0.43 9.78 -5.46
CA HIS A 137 -1.16 11.02 -5.22
C HIS A 137 -2.68 10.81 -5.24
N SER A 138 -3.20 10.05 -6.19
CA SER A 138 -4.62 9.70 -6.30
C SER A 138 -5.12 8.96 -5.06
N LEU A 139 -4.34 8.01 -4.53
CA LEU A 139 -4.68 7.28 -3.32
C LEU A 139 -4.80 8.20 -2.10
N VAL A 140 -3.83 9.09 -1.89
CA VAL A 140 -3.82 10.04 -0.78
C VAL A 140 -4.97 11.04 -0.91
N SER A 141 -5.11 11.69 -2.07
CA SER A 141 -6.19 12.66 -2.33
C SER A 141 -7.58 12.04 -2.16
N SER A 142 -7.81 10.86 -2.73
CA SER A 142 -9.11 10.17 -2.63
C SER A 142 -9.50 9.79 -1.19
N PHE A 143 -8.52 9.68 -0.28
CA PHE A 143 -8.79 9.47 1.13
C PHE A 143 -9.23 10.77 1.81
N TRP A 144 -8.55 11.89 1.55
CA TRP A 144 -8.87 13.20 2.12
C TRP A 144 -10.15 13.82 1.56
N GLU A 145 -10.49 13.51 0.30
CA GLU A 145 -11.71 13.99 -0.35
C GLU A 145 -12.95 13.21 0.08
N ARG A 146 -12.80 12.05 0.75
CA ARG A 146 -13.94 11.31 1.29
C ARG A 146 -14.57 12.10 2.43
N PRO A 147 -15.87 12.45 2.37
CA PRO A 147 -16.56 13.11 3.46
C PRO A 147 -16.86 12.08 4.55
N LYS A 148 -15.84 11.68 5.31
CA LYS A 148 -15.99 10.88 6.52
C LYS A 148 -15.06 11.49 7.55
N LEU A 149 -15.69 12.19 8.49
CA LEU A 149 -15.13 12.73 9.74
C LEU A 149 -14.47 14.10 9.63
N ASN A 150 -14.67 14.91 10.67
CA ASN A 150 -14.02 16.20 10.87
C ASN A 150 -12.50 15.98 10.75
N VAL A 151 -11.76 16.94 10.19
CA VAL A 151 -10.30 16.79 9.98
C VAL A 151 -9.61 16.35 11.27
N THR A 152 -10.04 16.86 12.43
CA THR A 152 -9.60 16.45 13.77
C THR A 152 -9.77 14.96 14.08
N ASP A 153 -10.86 14.33 13.65
CA ASP A 153 -11.16 12.92 13.88
C ASP A 153 -10.37 12.02 12.90
N SER A 154 -10.12 12.49 11.68
CA SER A 154 -9.28 11.78 10.70
C SER A 154 -7.81 11.71 11.11
N PHE A 155 -7.32 12.73 11.83
CA PHE A 155 -5.97 12.73 12.40
C PHE A 155 -5.80 11.68 13.49
N VAL A 156 -6.82 11.45 14.33
CA VAL A 156 -6.79 10.38 15.34
C VAL A 156 -6.63 9.01 14.67
N GLN A 157 -7.35 8.78 13.57
CA GLN A 157 -7.23 7.55 12.79
C GLN A 157 -5.86 7.36 12.10
N PHE A 158 -5.03 8.41 12.02
CA PHE A 158 -3.65 8.35 11.49
C PHE A 158 -2.62 7.87 12.52
N PHE A 159 -2.89 8.03 13.81
CA PHE A 159 -1.93 7.76 14.88
C PHE A 159 -2.29 6.56 15.79
N ASP A 160 -3.51 6.04 15.71
CA ASP A 160 -3.96 4.79 16.35
C ASP A 160 -3.77 3.56 15.43
#